data_AF-A0A846BWT1-F1
#
_entry.id   AF-A0A846BWT1-F1
#
_cell.length_a   1.000
_cell.length_b   1.000
_cell.length_c   1.000
_cell.angle_alpha   90.00
_cell.angle_beta   90.00
_cell.angle_gamma   90.00
#
_symmetry.space_group_name_H-M   'P 1'
#
loop_
_entity.id
_entity.type
_entity.pdbx_description
1 polymer ?
#
loop_
_entity_poly.entity_id
_entity_poly.type
_entity_poly.pdbx_seq_one_letter_code
_entity_poly.pdbx_strand_id
1 'polypeptide(L)' 'VLAILKELGFQLYVPQLKEQLQQPNHPRYLFRGLAEFREHLGGELTITLLQGIGQGVEVHEVDISLYQQAIVLLEGFA' A
#
# COMPACT_ATOMS: atom_id res chain seq x y z
N VAL A 1 5.88 -11.12 10.85
CA VAL A 1 6.48 -10.18 9.88
C VAL A 1 6.63 -8.79 10.49
N LEU A 2 5.53 -8.08 10.77
CA LEU A 2 5.59 -6.69 11.26
C LEU A 2 6.46 -6.50 12.52
N ALA A 3 6.34 -7.40 13.50
CA ALA A 3 7.17 -7.37 14.72
C ALA A 3 8.68 -7.39 14.41
N ILE A 4 9.13 -8.31 13.54
CA ILE A 4 10.53 -8.42 13.15
C ILE A 4 11.00 -7.16 12.41
N LEU A 5 10.20 -6.64 11.46
CA LEU A 5 10.56 -5.41 10.75
C LEU A 5 10.72 -4.22 11.72
N LYS A 6 9.84 -4.13 12.74
CA LYS A 6 9.94 -3.12 13.80
C LYS A 6 11.19 -3.32 14.66
N GLU A 7 11.48 -4.55 15.07
CA GLU A 7 12.69 -4.90 15.85
C GLU A 7 13.98 -4.60 15.09
N LEU A 8 13.99 -4.77 13.76
CA LEU A 8 15.11 -4.41 12.89
C LEU A 8 15.23 -2.88 12.66
N GLY A 9 14.33 -2.08 13.22
CA GLY A 9 14.37 -0.61 13.15
C GLY A 9 13.72 -0.02 11.90
N PHE A 10 12.92 -0.78 11.15
CA PHE A 10 12.17 -0.23 10.02
C PHE A 10 10.99 0.61 10.50
N GLN A 11 10.79 1.75 9.83
CA GLN A 11 9.60 2.57 10.00
C GLN A 11 8.46 1.97 9.15
N LEU A 12 7.41 1.47 9.82
CA LEU A 12 6.31 0.76 9.15
C LEU A 12 5.16 1.68 8.72
N TYR A 13 5.17 2.94 9.17
CA TYR A 13 4.13 3.93 8.85
C TYR A 13 4.74 5.31 8.64
N VAL A 14 4.13 6.07 7.71
CA VAL A 14 4.40 7.49 7.52
C VAL A 14 3.07 8.25 7.37
N PRO A 15 2.94 9.48 7.92
CA PRO A 15 1.68 10.24 7.84
C PRO A 15 1.18 10.46 6.40
N GLN A 16 2.09 10.45 5.43
CA GLN A 16 1.81 10.59 4.01
C GLN A 16 0.90 9.48 3.47
N LEU A 17 0.87 8.29 4.10
CA LEU A 17 -0.03 7.21 3.69
C LEU A 17 -1.51 7.57 3.90
N LYS A 18 -1.81 8.40 4.89
CA LYS A 18 -3.17 8.84 5.21
C LYS A 18 -3.54 10.17 4.56
N GLU A 19 -2.56 10.84 3.96
CA GLU A 19 -2.76 12.17 3.41
C GLU A 19 -3.75 12.12 2.25
N GLN A 20 -4.77 12.99 2.30
CA GLN A 20 -5.71 13.18 1.19
C GLN A 20 -6.47 11.91 0.78
N LEU A 21 -6.57 10.89 1.64
CA LEU A 21 -7.27 9.62 1.34
C LEU A 21 -8.74 9.78 0.93
N GLN A 22 -9.36 10.92 1.25
CA GLN A 22 -10.75 11.26 0.91
C GLN A 22 -10.84 12.25 -0.26
N GLN A 23 -9.73 12.60 -0.89
CA GLN A 23 -9.65 13.59 -1.97
C GLN A 23 -9.00 12.97 -3.22
N PRO A 24 -9.74 12.19 -4.02
CA PRO A 24 -9.18 11.42 -5.13
C PRO A 24 -8.52 12.28 -6.23
N ASN A 25 -8.92 13.55 -6.34
CA ASN A 25 -8.36 14.49 -7.31
C ASN A 25 -7.11 15.22 -6.81
N HIS A 26 -6.75 15.08 -5.54
CA HIS A 26 -5.61 15.77 -4.97
C HIS A 26 -4.29 15.14 -5.48
N PRO A 27 -3.26 15.93 -5.86
CA PRO A 27 -1.99 15.38 -6.39
C PRO A 27 -1.24 14.47 -5.40
N ARG A 28 -1.41 14.68 -4.10
CA ARG A 28 -0.87 13.83 -3.02
C ARG A 28 -1.73 12.62 -2.66
N TYR A 29 -2.81 12.34 -3.39
CA TYR A 29 -3.62 11.15 -3.15
C TYR A 29 -2.83 9.88 -3.53
N LEU A 30 -2.57 9.01 -2.55
CA LEU A 30 -1.75 7.81 -2.74
C LEU A 30 -2.20 6.95 -3.93
N PHE A 31 -3.51 6.70 -4.06
CA PHE A 31 -4.03 5.82 -5.10
C PHE A 31 -4.04 6.46 -6.50
N ARG A 32 -3.91 7.79 -6.59
CA ARG A 32 -3.62 8.44 -7.87
C ARG A 32 -2.22 8.06 -8.34
N GLY A 33 -1.22 8.13 -7.45
CA GLY A 33 0.14 7.69 -7.78
C GLY A 33 0.20 6.20 -8.17
N LEU A 34 -0.62 5.35 -7.52
CA LEU A 34 -0.75 3.94 -7.88
C LEU A 34 -1.36 3.74 -9.28
N ALA A 35 -2.39 4.52 -9.63
CA ALA A 35 -3.01 4.48 -10.96
C ALA A 35 -2.04 4.99 -12.04
N GLU A 36 -1.32 6.07 -11.77
CA GLU A 36 -0.25 6.59 -12.64
C GLU A 36 0.83 5.51 -12.82
N PHE A 37 1.28 4.86 -11.75
CA PHE A 37 2.28 3.78 -11.84
C PHE A 37 1.82 2.62 -12.74
N ARG A 38 0.55 2.19 -12.63
CA ARG A 38 -0.04 1.19 -13.52
C ARG A 38 -0.01 1.62 -14.99
N GLU A 39 -0.33 2.88 -15.29
CA GLU A 39 -0.30 3.40 -16.66
C GLU A 39 1.12 3.36 -17.25
N HIS A 40 2.14 3.65 -16.44
CA HIS A 40 3.54 3.55 -16.85
C HIS A 40 3.99 2.11 -17.14
N LEU A 41 3.34 1.10 -16.54
CA LEU A 41 3.60 -0.32 -16.82
C LEU A 41 2.95 -0.82 -18.12
N GLY A 42 2.19 0.02 -18.83
CA GLY A 42 1.45 -0.38 -20.03
C GLY A 42 0.02 -0.86 -19.76
N GLY A 43 -0.51 -0.58 -18.56
CA GLY A 43 -1.94 -0.74 -18.23
C GLY A 43 -2.27 -1.86 -17.26
N GLU A 44 -1.40 -2.86 -17.11
CA GLU A 44 -1.56 -3.93 -16.12
C GLU A 44 -0.72 -3.63 -14.88
N LEU A 45 -1.38 -3.63 -13.72
CA LEU A 45 -0.69 -3.50 -12.45
C LEU A 45 -0.25 -4.90 -12.05
N THR A 46 1.00 -5.09 -11.65
CA THR A 46 1.47 -6.37 -11.11
C THR A 46 2.12 -6.11 -9.77
N ILE A 47 1.50 -6.61 -8.70
CA ILE A 47 2.01 -6.46 -7.34
C ILE A 47 2.16 -7.84 -6.71
N THR A 48 3.36 -8.14 -6.23
CA THR A 48 3.61 -9.30 -5.37
C THR A 48 3.10 -9.01 -3.96
N LEU A 49 2.09 -9.77 -3.51
CA LEU A 49 1.60 -9.78 -2.14
C LEU A 49 2.05 -11.05 -1.40
N LEU A 50 2.13 -10.97 -0.08
CA LEU A 50 2.48 -12.10 0.76
C LEU A 50 1.23 -12.93 1.09
N GLN A 51 1.13 -14.15 0.55
CA GLN A 51 0.07 -15.11 0.92
C GLN A 51 0.42 -15.89 2.20
N GLY A 52 1.72 -16.12 2.43
CA GLY A 52 2.27 -16.79 3.60
C GLY A 52 3.78 -16.62 3.67
N ILE A 53 4.43 -17.05 4.76
CA ILE A 53 5.89 -16.94 4.88
C ILE A 53 6.56 -17.79 3.80
N GLY A 54 7.37 -17.13 2.95
CA GLY A 54 8.01 -17.77 1.79
C GLY A 54 7.07 -18.02 0.61
N GLN A 55 5.85 -17.46 0.62
CA GLN A 55 4.83 -17.66 -0.42
C GLN A 55 4.28 -16.31 -0.89
N GLY A 56 4.58 -15.96 -2.13
CA GLY A 56 4.05 -14.78 -2.81
C GLY A 56 2.86 -15.11 -3.71
N VAL A 57 2.00 -14.14 -3.94
CA VAL A 57 0.95 -14.17 -4.95
C VAL A 57 1.00 -12.89 -5.76
N GLU A 58 0.89 -13.00 -7.08
CA GLU A 58 0.78 -11.84 -7.96
C GLU A 58 -0.69 -11.42 -8.06
N VAL A 59 -0.97 -10.14 -7.82
CA VAL A 59 -2.30 -9.57 -8.01
C VAL A 59 -2.26 -8.49 -9.08
N HIS A 60 -3.34 -8.46 -9.88
CA HIS A 60 -3.46 -7.56 -11.02
C HIS A 60 -4.43 -6.39 -10.79
N GLU A 61 -5.18 -6.46 -9.69
CA GLU A 61 -6.16 -5.47 -9.27
C GLU A 61 -6.03 -5.25 -7.78
N VAL A 62 -6.41 -4.05 -7.33
CA VAL A 62 -6.36 -3.65 -5.92
C VAL A 62 -7.71 -3.17 -5.46
N ASP A 63 -8.12 -3.59 -4.26
CA ASP A 63 -9.26 -3.02 -3.57
C ASP A 63 -8.80 -1.81 -2.74
N ILE A 64 -9.16 -0.62 -3.22
CA ILE A 64 -8.78 0.65 -2.58
C ILE A 64 -9.34 0.73 -1.15
N SER A 65 -10.55 0.24 -0.91
CA SER A 65 -11.17 0.26 0.42
C SER A 65 -10.42 -0.66 1.38
N LEU A 66 -9.95 -1.83 0.92
CA LEU A 66 -9.11 -2.72 1.72
C LEU A 66 -7.75 -2.08 2.03
N TYR A 67 -7.14 -1.40 1.06
CA TYR A 67 -5.86 -0.72 1.26
C TYR A 67 -5.99 0.44 2.25
N GLN A 68 -7.08 1.21 2.20
CA GLN A 68 -7.37 2.25 3.19
C GLN A 68 -7.49 1.67 4.61
N GLN A 69 -8.14 0.53 4.77
CA GLN A 69 -8.22 -0.17 6.06
C GLN A 69 -6.83 -0.65 6.52
N ALA A 70 -6.02 -1.19 5.62
CA ALA A 70 -4.66 -1.62 5.93
C ALA A 70 -3.76 -0.45 6.38
N ILE A 71 -3.90 0.73 5.76
CA ILE A 71 -3.20 1.95 6.18
C ILE A 71 -3.57 2.34 7.61
N VAL A 72 -4.87 2.30 7.95
CA VAL A 72 -5.34 2.58 9.32
C VAL A 72 -4.82 1.53 10.32
N LEU A 73 -4.77 0.26 9.92
CA LEU A 73 -4.23 -0.81 10.77
C LEU A 73 -2.73 -0.63 11.04
N LEU A 74 -1.95 -0.24 10.02
CA LEU A 74 -0.52 0.07 10.15
C LEU A 74 -0.26 1.27 11.05
N GLU A 75 -1.08 2.32 10.97
CA GLU A 75 -1.00 3.49 11.85
C GLU A 75 -1.11 3.10 13.33
N GLY A 76 -2.00 2.15 13.67
CA GLY A 76 -2.14 1.65 15.04
C GLY A 76 -1.02 0.71 15.52
N PHE A 77 -0.18 0.22 14.60
CA PHE A 77 0.95 -0.67 14.90
C PHE A 77 2.29 0.09 15.07
N ALA A 78 2.35 1.31 14.53
CA ALA A 78 3.51 2.20 14.58
C ALA A 78 3.85 2.60 16.01
#